data_AF-A0AB39WJJ0-F1
#
_entry.id   AF-A0AB39WJJ0-F1
#
_cell.length_a   1.000
_cell.length_b   1.000
_cell.length_c   1.000
_cell.angle_alpha   90.00
_cell.angle_beta   90.00
_cell.angle_gamma   90.00
#
_symmetry.space_group_name_H-M   'P 1'
#
loop_
_entity.id
_entity.type
_entity.pdbx_description
1 polymer ?
#
loop_
_entity_poly.entity_id
_entity_poly.type
_entity_poly.pdbx_seq_one_letter_code
_entity_poly.pdbx_strand_id
1 'polypeptide(L)'
;MKKQIKFYILIISIFSFNTYSQKKIIANTKIIKVEYVYVNVIKTYERVAQKGYKSIDLFQKLGNSYYSNNELEKAAKYYGELFIMTSDLEPEYYYHYAQSLNFIGQNDKANEILDKLCQKPEMMLEYNKQMKVNQ
;
A
#
# COMPACT_ATOMS: atom_id res chain seq x y z
N MET A 1 -16.70 -22.18 -67.39
CA MET A 1 -17.65 -21.49 -66.47
C MET A 1 -17.12 -21.22 -65.05
N LYS A 2 -15.89 -21.64 -64.66
CA LYS A 2 -15.36 -21.41 -63.29
C LYS A 2 -14.56 -20.11 -63.09
N LYS A 3 -14.11 -19.45 -64.17
CA LYS A 3 -13.34 -18.18 -64.11
C LYS A 3 -14.23 -16.93 -63.91
N GLN A 4 -15.48 -16.98 -64.34
CA GLN A 4 -16.47 -15.89 -64.17
C GLN A 4 -16.89 -15.76 -62.69
N ILE A 5 -16.98 -16.87 -61.95
CA ILE A 5 -17.34 -16.91 -60.51
C ILE A 5 -16.30 -16.17 -59.65
N LYS A 6 -15.01 -16.26 -59.99
CA LYS A 6 -13.96 -15.53 -59.26
C LYS A 6 -14.04 -14.02 -59.45
N PHE A 7 -14.62 -13.55 -60.56
CA PHE A 7 -14.80 -12.13 -60.84
C PHE A 7 -15.95 -11.52 -60.01
N TYR A 8 -17.00 -12.29 -59.73
CA TYR A 8 -18.11 -11.86 -58.88
C TYR A 8 -17.74 -11.77 -57.40
N ILE A 9 -16.82 -12.61 -56.91
CA ILE A 9 -16.33 -12.55 -55.52
C ILE A 9 -15.48 -11.29 -55.27
N LEU A 10 -14.82 -10.75 -56.31
CA LEU A 10 -14.02 -9.52 -56.20
C LEU A 10 -14.89 -8.26 -56.08
N ILE A 11 -16.06 -8.24 -56.70
CA ILE A 11 -16.98 -7.08 -56.73
C ILE A 11 -17.72 -6.87 -55.41
N ILE A 12 -17.89 -7.91 -54.59
CA ILE A 12 -18.58 -7.84 -53.29
C ILE A 12 -17.73 -7.19 -52.18
N SER A 13 -16.42 -7.00 -52.39
CA SER A 13 -15.52 -6.42 -51.38
C SER A 13 -15.56 -4.89 -51.31
N ILE A 14 -16.33 -4.21 -52.16
CA ILE A 14 -16.30 -2.74 -52.29
C ILE A 14 -17.42 -2.04 -51.51
N PHE A 15 -18.40 -2.77 -50.95
CA PHE A 15 -19.53 -2.14 -50.29
C PHE A 15 -19.62 -2.53 -48.80
N SER A 16 -19.11 -1.64 -47.95
CA SER A 16 -19.71 -1.21 -46.66
C SER A 16 -18.72 -1.12 -45.50
N PHE A 17 -17.92 -0.05 -45.49
CA PHE A 17 -17.48 0.56 -44.23
C PHE A 17 -17.90 2.03 -44.22
N ASN A 18 -19.19 2.28 -44.00
CA ASN A 18 -19.65 3.59 -43.56
C ASN A 18 -19.53 3.63 -42.04
N THR A 19 -18.41 4.13 -41.54
CA THR A 19 -18.26 4.46 -40.12
C THR A 19 -18.95 5.79 -39.86
N TYR A 20 -20.10 5.77 -39.19
CA TYR A 20 -20.70 7.00 -38.67
C TYR A 20 -19.95 7.39 -37.40
N SER A 21 -19.03 8.34 -37.50
CA SER A 21 -18.51 9.04 -36.33
C SER A 21 -19.64 9.91 -35.78
N GLN A 22 -20.25 9.50 -34.66
CA GLN A 22 -21.19 10.36 -33.94
C GLN A 22 -20.40 11.57 -33.42
N LYS A 23 -20.68 12.77 -33.97
CA LYS A 23 -20.28 14.01 -33.32
C LYS A 23 -21.00 14.05 -31.98
N LYS A 24 -20.28 13.74 -30.91
CA LYS A 24 -20.73 13.94 -29.54
C LYS A 24 -21.03 15.42 -29.39
N ILE A 25 -22.31 15.79 -29.38
CA ILE A 25 -22.75 17.13 -28.98
C ILE A 25 -22.25 17.27 -27.55
N ILE A 26 -21.22 18.08 -27.35
CA ILE A 26 -20.78 18.48 -26.02
C ILE A 26 -21.83 19.47 -25.54
N ALA A 27 -22.92 18.96 -24.99
CA ALA A 27 -23.67 19.73 -24.03
C ALA A 27 -22.68 20.05 -22.91
N ASN A 28 -22.46 21.34 -22.66
CA ASN A 28 -21.72 21.86 -21.50
C ASN A 28 -22.48 21.55 -20.20
N THR A 29 -22.85 20.29 -19.99
CA THR A 29 -23.20 19.81 -18.68
C THR A 29 -21.90 19.91 -17.90
N LYS A 30 -21.82 20.86 -16.97
CA LYS A 30 -20.86 20.81 -15.87
C LYS A 30 -21.05 19.43 -15.24
N ILE A 31 -20.26 18.46 -15.70
CA ILE A 31 -20.07 17.23 -14.97
C ILE A 31 -19.34 17.72 -13.73
N ILE A 32 -20.10 17.96 -12.66
CA ILE A 32 -19.53 17.97 -11.33
C ILE A 32 -19.03 16.55 -11.20
N LYS A 33 -17.76 16.36 -11.58
CA LYS A 33 -17.02 15.16 -11.32
C LYS A 33 -17.08 15.08 -9.80
N VAL A 34 -17.98 14.25 -9.28
CA VAL A 34 -17.94 13.89 -7.87
C VAL A 34 -16.62 13.17 -7.74
N GLU A 35 -15.58 13.94 -7.43
CA GLU A 35 -14.32 13.39 -6.98
C GLU A 35 -14.73 12.61 -5.74
N TYR A 36 -14.76 11.29 -5.85
CA TYR A 36 -14.57 10.45 -4.70
C TYR A 36 -13.27 10.97 -4.09
N VAL A 37 -13.39 11.77 -3.02
CA VAL A 37 -12.23 12.24 -2.27
C VAL A 37 -11.63 10.97 -1.72
N TYR A 38 -10.65 10.42 -2.43
CA TYR A 38 -9.89 9.28 -1.97
C TYR A 38 -9.09 9.80 -0.79
N VAL A 39 -9.68 9.69 0.40
CA VAL A 39 -9.03 10.07 1.63
C VAL A 39 -7.90 9.09 1.81
N ASN A 40 -6.67 9.53 1.51
CA ASN A 40 -5.50 8.77 1.87
C ASN A 40 -5.47 8.67 3.40
N VAL A 41 -5.81 7.49 3.90
CA VAL A 41 -5.99 7.19 5.32
C VAL A 41 -4.71 7.50 6.08
N ILE A 42 -3.56 7.15 5.51
CA ILE A 42 -2.23 7.39 6.09
C ILE A 42 -1.98 8.89 6.23
N LYS A 43 -2.23 9.69 5.19
CA LYS A 43 -2.12 11.16 5.28
C LYS A 43 -3.09 11.78 6.28
N THR A 44 -4.21 11.11 6.56
CA THR A 44 -5.16 11.57 7.59
C THR A 44 -4.63 11.25 8.98
N TYR A 45 -4.11 10.05 9.18
CA TYR A 45 -3.42 9.65 10.41
C TYR A 45 -2.20 10.51 10.70
N GLU A 46 -1.38 10.84 9.70
CA GLU A 46 -0.26 11.76 9.89
C GLU A 46 -0.72 13.12 10.39
N ARG A 47 -1.76 13.70 9.77
CA ARG A 47 -2.32 14.99 10.21
C ARG A 47 -2.86 14.92 11.64
N VAL A 48 -3.45 13.80 12.03
CA VAL A 48 -3.93 13.57 13.40
C VAL A 48 -2.74 13.49 14.36
N ALA A 49 -1.70 12.72 14.04
CA ALA A 49 -0.48 12.62 14.84
C ALA A 49 0.25 13.98 14.97
N GLN A 50 0.34 14.75 13.89
CA GLN A 50 0.95 16.09 13.86
C GLN A 50 0.20 17.11 14.72
N LYS A 51 -1.11 16.90 14.96
CA LYS A 51 -1.90 17.68 15.91
C LYS A 51 -1.68 17.27 17.37
N GLY A 52 -0.79 16.30 17.62
CA GLY A 52 -0.44 15.84 18.96
C GLY A 52 -1.30 14.68 19.48
N TYR A 53 -2.24 14.16 18.67
CA TYR A 53 -2.98 12.97 19.06
C TYR A 53 -2.05 11.75 19.02
N LYS A 54 -2.05 10.99 20.09
CA LYS A 54 -1.22 9.79 20.25
C LYS A 54 -2.11 8.62 20.65
N SER A 55 -1.99 7.50 19.95
CA SER A 55 -2.57 6.24 20.36
C SER A 55 -1.75 5.09 19.80
N ILE A 56 -1.81 3.94 20.47
CA ILE A 56 -1.15 2.70 20.05
C ILE A 56 -1.60 2.34 18.63
N ASP A 57 -2.92 2.29 18.39
CA ASP A 57 -3.51 1.98 17.07
C ASP A 57 -3.05 2.94 15.97
N LEU A 58 -2.98 4.25 16.27
CA LEU A 58 -2.55 5.26 15.30
C LEU A 58 -1.10 5.03 14.87
N PHE A 59 -0.20 4.80 15.83
CA PHE A 59 1.21 4.59 15.54
C PHE A 59 1.52 3.21 14.95
N GLN A 60 0.75 2.16 15.30
CA GLN A 60 0.81 0.87 14.61
C GLN A 60 0.44 1.04 13.13
N LYS A 61 -0.67 1.71 12.82
CA LYS A 61 -1.12 1.93 11.43
C LYS A 61 -0.13 2.77 10.63
N LEU A 62 0.41 3.83 11.22
CA LEU A 62 1.42 4.68 10.58
C LEU A 62 2.73 3.93 10.35
N GLY A 63 3.28 3.29 11.40
CA GLY A 63 4.52 2.51 11.31
C GLY A 63 4.42 1.41 10.25
N ASN A 64 3.39 0.57 10.33
CA ASN A 64 3.17 -0.55 9.41
C ASN A 64 2.98 -0.06 7.98
N SER A 65 2.22 1.02 7.76
CA SER A 65 2.02 1.52 6.41
C SER A 65 3.31 2.05 5.79
N TYR A 66 4.13 2.78 6.54
CA TYR A 66 5.39 3.30 6.00
C TYR A 66 6.41 2.18 5.79
N TYR A 67 6.43 1.20 6.70
CA TYR A 67 7.26 0.02 6.57
C TYR A 67 6.93 -0.77 5.29
N SER A 68 5.65 -1.09 5.07
CA SER A 68 5.20 -1.81 3.87
C SER A 68 5.40 -1.04 2.56
N ASN A 69 5.55 0.29 2.62
CA ASN A 69 5.87 1.14 1.46
C ASN A 69 7.38 1.42 1.31
N ASN A 70 8.24 0.74 2.08
CA ASN A 70 9.70 0.96 2.12
C ASN A 70 10.11 2.39 2.50
N GLU A 71 9.23 3.18 3.12
CA GLU A 71 9.53 4.50 3.67
C GLU A 71 10.08 4.36 5.10
N LEU A 72 11.20 3.67 5.24
CA LEU A 72 11.73 3.17 6.52
C LEU A 72 12.12 4.27 7.51
N GLU A 73 12.51 5.45 7.04
CA GLU A 73 12.75 6.60 7.92
C GLU A 73 11.48 7.05 8.66
N LYS A 74 10.34 7.09 7.96
CA LYS A 74 9.05 7.41 8.58
C LYS A 74 8.56 6.27 9.46
N ALA A 75 8.77 5.03 9.03
CA ALA A 75 8.45 3.86 9.84
C ALA A 75 9.21 3.91 11.18
N ALA A 76 10.53 4.15 11.17
CA ALA A 76 11.34 4.30 12.37
C ALA A 76 10.80 5.40 13.30
N LYS A 77 10.40 6.55 12.74
CA LYS A 77 9.79 7.63 13.53
C LYS A 77 8.52 7.17 14.26
N TYR A 78 7.55 6.59 13.55
CA TYR A 78 6.26 6.24 14.16
C TYR A 78 6.35 4.99 15.05
N TYR A 79 7.21 4.02 14.72
CA TYR A 79 7.52 2.94 15.64
C TYR A 79 8.23 3.44 16.90
N GLY A 80 9.11 4.44 16.80
CA GLY A 80 9.69 5.09 17.97
C GLY A 80 8.63 5.67 18.91
N GLU A 81 7.65 6.41 18.38
CA GLU A 81 6.51 6.90 19.16
C GLU A 81 5.68 5.75 19.76
N LEU A 82 5.47 4.67 19.01
CA LEU A 82 4.76 3.48 19.50
C LEU A 82 5.49 2.85 20.70
N PHE A 83 6.80 2.65 20.59
CA PHE A 83 7.62 2.01 21.62
C PHE A 83 7.83 2.88 22.87
N ILE A 84 7.62 4.20 22.78
CA ILE A 84 7.50 5.09 23.95
C ILE A 84 6.19 4.80 24.71
N MET A 85 5.11 4.46 24.00
CA MET A 85 3.80 4.24 24.61
C MET A 85 3.64 2.84 25.20
N THR A 86 4.19 1.82 24.55
CA THR A 86 4.06 0.43 24.99
C THR A 86 5.21 -0.43 24.47
N SER A 87 5.56 -1.46 25.22
CA SER A 87 6.40 -2.58 24.76
C SER A 87 5.62 -3.90 24.73
N ASP A 88 4.33 -3.88 25.04
CA ASP A 88 3.45 -5.04 24.92
C ASP A 88 2.92 -5.11 23.47
N LEU A 89 3.76 -5.66 22.60
CA LEU A 89 3.58 -5.71 21.15
C LEU A 89 4.05 -7.06 20.63
N GLU A 90 3.45 -7.49 19.51
CA GLU A 90 3.88 -8.68 18.80
C GLU A 90 5.35 -8.58 18.33
N PRO A 91 6.09 -9.70 18.25
CA PRO A 91 7.48 -9.73 17.80
C PRO A 91 7.72 -9.03 16.46
N GLU A 92 6.74 -9.06 15.55
CA GLU A 92 6.82 -8.37 14.25
C GLU A 92 7.12 -6.87 14.39
N TYR A 93 6.55 -6.18 15.38
CA TYR A 93 6.80 -4.75 15.59
C TYR A 93 8.25 -4.47 16.02
N TYR A 94 8.85 -5.37 16.80
CA TYR A 94 10.25 -5.27 17.19
C TYR A 94 11.16 -5.44 15.98
N TYR A 95 10.89 -6.43 15.13
CA TYR A 95 11.65 -6.65 13.90
C TYR A 95 11.51 -5.49 12.93
N HIS A 96 10.30 -5.04 12.62
CA HIS A 96 10.07 -3.94 11.68
C HIS A 96 10.71 -2.64 12.18
N TYR A 97 10.64 -2.38 13.49
CA TYR A 97 11.30 -1.22 14.07
C TYR A 97 12.84 -1.33 13.99
N ALA A 98 13.40 -2.47 14.38
CA ALA A 98 14.85 -2.70 14.31
C ALA A 98 15.37 -2.60 12.86
N GLN A 99 14.65 -3.15 11.89
CA GLN A 99 15.00 -3.04 10.47
C GLN A 99 14.93 -1.58 9.98
N SER A 100 13.89 -0.85 10.39
CA SER A 100 13.76 0.58 10.07
C SER A 100 14.89 1.41 10.68
N LEU A 101 15.30 1.09 11.91
CA LEU A 101 16.43 1.74 12.60
C LEU A 101 17.77 1.44 11.91
N ASN A 102 18.01 0.19 11.51
CA ASN A 102 19.20 -0.21 10.76
C ASN A 102 19.29 0.54 9.42
N PHE A 103 18.17 0.68 8.71
CA PHE A 103 18.13 1.43 7.44
C PHE A 103 18.57 2.88 7.60
N ILE A 104 18.21 3.54 8.71
CA ILE A 104 18.64 4.91 9.02
C ILE A 104 19.96 4.99 9.79
N GLY A 105 20.70 3.88 9.89
CA GLY A 105 22.02 3.83 10.53
C GLY A 105 22.00 3.86 12.07
N GLN A 106 20.84 3.70 12.71
CA GLN A 106 20.71 3.65 14.18
C GLN A 106 20.85 2.22 14.70
N ASN A 107 21.95 1.56 14.35
CA ASN A 107 22.17 0.12 14.59
C ASN A 107 22.17 -0.23 16.10
N ASP A 108 22.73 0.63 16.95
CA ASP A 108 22.78 0.39 18.39
C ASP A 108 21.37 0.31 19.00
N LYS A 109 20.47 1.21 18.55
CA LYS A 109 19.07 1.17 18.97
C LYS A 109 18.33 -0.03 18.39
N ALA A 110 18.64 -0.42 17.16
CA ALA A 110 18.05 -1.61 16.56
C ALA A 110 18.38 -2.85 17.40
N ASN A 111 19.64 -3.00 17.81
CA ASN A 111 20.08 -4.07 18.69
C ASN A 111 19.36 -4.00 20.05
N GLU A 112 19.26 -2.82 20.66
CA GLU A 112 18.53 -2.65 21.93
C GLU A 112 17.06 -3.10 21.83
N ILE A 113 16.38 -2.79 20.71
CA ILE A 113 15.01 -3.24 20.46
C ILE A 113 14.95 -4.76 20.33
N LEU A 114 15.87 -5.39 19.60
CA LEU A 114 15.92 -6.84 19.48
C LEU A 114 16.26 -7.53 20.81
N ASP A 115 17.13 -6.95 21.62
CA ASP A 115 17.46 -7.47 22.95
C ASP A 115 16.23 -7.46 23.88
N LYS A 116 15.40 -6.41 23.80
CA LYS A 116 14.11 -6.34 24.52
C LYS A 116 13.15 -7.46 24.09
N LEU A 117 13.17 -7.85 22.82
CA LEU A 117 12.39 -8.99 22.33
C LEU A 117 12.93 -10.31 22.87
N CYS A 118 14.26 -10.51 22.88
CA CYS A 118 14.89 -11.73 23.40
C CYS A 118 14.61 -11.98 24.89
N GLN A 119 14.32 -10.93 25.67
CA GLN A 119 13.89 -11.05 27.06
C GLN A 119 12.47 -11.62 27.22
N LYS A 120 11.74 -11.86 26.12
CA LYS A 120 10.36 -12.36 26.09
C LYS A 120 10.25 -13.68 25.28
N PRO A 121 10.81 -14.80 25.79
CA PRO A 121 10.93 -16.05 25.05
C PRO A 121 9.59 -16.67 24.64
N GLU A 122 8.53 -16.49 25.44
CA GLU A 122 7.20 -17.02 25.12
C GLU A 122 6.61 -16.39 23.84
N MET A 123 6.77 -15.08 23.65
CA MET A 123 6.30 -14.39 22.44
C MET A 123 7.04 -14.89 21.19
N MET A 124 8.34 -15.16 21.33
CA MET A 124 9.17 -15.69 20.24
C MET A 124 8.75 -17.10 19.81
N LEU A 125 8.37 -17.95 20.76
CA LEU A 125 7.88 -19.29 20.46
C LEU A 125 6.56 -19.25 19.69
N GLU A 126 5.62 -18.40 20.14
CA GLU A 126 4.31 -18.26 19.50
C GLU A 126 4.42 -17.69 18.08
N TYR A 127 5.23 -16.65 17.88
CA TYR A 127 5.50 -16.09 16.55
C TYR A 127 6.09 -17.13 15.59
N ASN A 128 7.09 -17.90 16.04
CA ASN A 128 7.69 -18.97 15.23
C ASN A 128 6.69 -20.07 14.86
N LYS A 129 5.74 -20.38 15.74
CA LYS A 129 4.67 -21.34 15.47
C LYS A 129 3.73 -20.82 14.39
N GLN A 130 3.32 -19.56 14.47
CA GLN A 130 2.45 -18.92 13.48
C GLN A 130 3.11 -18.87 12.09
N MET A 131 4.40 -18.54 12.03
CA MET A 131 5.15 -18.50 10.76
C MET A 131 5.27 -19.88 10.08
N LYS A 132 5.39 -20.96 10.86
CA LYS A 132 5.42 -22.34 10.32
C LYS A 132 4.07 -22.83 9.82
N VAL A 133 2.97 -22.27 10.31
CA VAL A 133 1.60 -22.62 9.86
C VAL A 133 1.25 -21.92 8.55
N ASN A 134 1.89 -20.79 8.26
CA ASN A 134 1.66 -19.98 7.07
C ASN A 134 2.62 -20.31 5.90
N GLN A 135 3.41 -21.38 6.01
CA GLN A 135 4.27 -21.94 4.94
C GLN A 135 3.68 -23.24 4.42
#